data_AF-A0A428NUF5-F1
#
_entry.id   AF-A0A428NUF5-F1
#
_cell.length_a   1.000
_cell.length_b   1.000
_cell.length_c   1.000
_cell.angle_alpha   90.00
_cell.angle_beta   90.00
_cell.angle_gamma   90.00
#
_symmetry.space_group_name_H-M   'P 1'
#
loop_
_entity.id
_entity.type
_entity.pdbx_description
1 polymer ?
#
loop_
_entity_poly.entity_id
_entity_poly.type
_entity_poly.pdbx_seq_one_letter_code
_entity_poly.pdbx_strand_id
1 'polypeptide(L)'
;MVLLQQIAVMIGSAATCCIVAIGMALFSASSPPKPETPLLSPYALICRSHKRIARLHHSTPDKPVTLFSVLHLDHTKPPFHPADDCAYPYSPNYKAARRAISEAWVGATDEFDGDMRQWRDAFADAALTLLNDTSRAIYMKDVLPKMEAAKGNPDKVWLDICAKL
;
A
#
# COMPACT_ATOMS: atom_id res chain seq x y z
N MET A 1 13.47 67.12 18.06
CA MET A 1 12.94 66.23 19.12
C MET A 1 13.33 64.79 18.76
N VAL A 2 13.82 63.97 19.71
CA VAL A 2 13.76 62.48 19.73
C VAL A 2 14.29 61.75 18.46
N LEU A 3 15.45 61.07 18.36
CA LEU A 3 16.29 60.24 19.27
C LEU A 3 15.60 58.91 19.69
N LEU A 4 16.15 57.69 19.61
CA LEU A 4 17.51 57.15 19.41
C LEU A 4 17.83 56.87 17.90
N GLN A 5 18.85 56.16 17.37
CA GLN A 5 19.76 55.06 17.81
C GLN A 5 19.06 53.68 17.99
N GLN A 6 19.64 52.48 17.80
CA GLN A 6 20.83 51.91 17.09
C GLN A 6 20.61 50.35 17.02
N ILE A 7 21.43 49.37 16.58
CA ILE A 7 22.84 49.17 16.14
C ILE A 7 22.97 47.81 15.37
N ALA A 8 24.10 47.58 14.66
CA ALA A 8 24.59 46.27 14.14
C ALA A 8 23.78 45.63 12.97
N VAL A 9 24.33 44.74 12.11
CA VAL A 9 25.48 43.81 12.26
C VAL A 9 26.55 43.96 11.17
N MET A 10 27.81 43.80 11.58
CA MET A 10 29.00 43.59 10.75
C MET A 10 29.93 42.60 11.53
N ILE A 11 31.02 42.02 11.00
CA ILE A 11 31.73 42.23 9.74
C ILE A 11 32.44 40.92 9.28
N GLY A 12 32.72 40.80 7.98
CA GLY A 12 33.85 40.00 7.48
C GLY A 12 33.50 38.65 6.82
N SER A 13 34.38 38.07 5.99
CA SER A 13 35.74 38.51 5.59
C SER A 13 36.06 38.08 4.15
N ALA A 14 37.07 38.72 3.55
CA ALA A 14 37.55 38.40 2.20
C ALA A 14 38.64 37.31 2.19
N ALA A 15 39.17 37.03 0.99
CA ALA A 15 40.13 35.98 0.59
C ALA A 15 39.47 34.59 0.33
N THR A 16 39.99 33.75 -0.57
CA THR A 16 41.25 33.81 -1.35
C THR A 16 41.01 33.38 -2.80
N CYS A 17 41.75 33.95 -3.77
CA CYS A 17 41.79 33.44 -5.14
C CYS A 17 42.75 32.23 -5.23
N CYS A 18 42.20 31.02 -5.40
CA CYS A 18 42.98 29.79 -5.60
C CYS A 18 42.53 29.09 -6.88
N ILE A 19 43.29 29.26 -7.96
CA ILE A 19 43.12 28.46 -9.18
C ILE A 19 43.71 27.07 -8.91
N VAL A 20 42.85 26.05 -8.85
CA VAL A 20 43.27 24.64 -8.84
C VAL A 20 42.65 23.95 -10.05
N ALA A 21 43.39 23.93 -11.15
CA ALA A 21 43.00 23.22 -12.36
C ALA A 21 43.32 21.72 -12.22
N ILE A 22 42.37 20.94 -11.72
CA ILE A 22 42.39 19.48 -11.77
C ILE A 22 41.09 19.02 -12.40
N GLY A 23 41.18 18.38 -13.57
CA GLY A 23 40.02 17.82 -14.24
C GLY A 23 39.50 16.60 -13.49
N MET A 24 38.22 16.60 -13.13
CA MET A 24 37.49 15.38 -12.81
C MET A 24 36.52 15.08 -13.95
N ALA A 25 36.54 13.83 -14.41
CA ALA A 25 35.67 13.36 -15.48
C ALA A 25 34.19 13.48 -15.07
N LEU A 26 33.31 13.54 -16.07
CA LEU A 26 31.87 13.38 -15.87
C LEU A 26 31.57 11.94 -15.44
N PHE A 27 31.79 11.65 -14.16
CA PHE A 27 31.19 10.52 -13.48
C PHE A 27 29.69 10.77 -13.36
N SER A 28 28.98 10.53 -14.47
CA SER A 28 27.59 10.12 -14.41
C SER A 28 27.50 8.95 -13.44
N ALA A 29 27.07 9.24 -12.21
CA ALA A 29 26.75 8.23 -11.22
C ALA A 29 25.48 7.51 -11.68
N SER A 30 25.65 6.62 -12.66
CA SER A 30 24.66 5.62 -13.05
C SER A 30 24.50 4.67 -11.87
N SER A 31 23.61 5.04 -10.94
CA SER A 31 23.15 4.16 -9.89
C SER A 31 22.85 2.80 -10.51
N PRO A 32 23.44 1.70 -10.01
CA PRO A 32 23.13 0.38 -10.56
C PRO A 32 21.61 0.19 -10.48
N PRO A 33 20.97 -0.39 -11.51
CA PRO A 33 19.53 -0.61 -11.48
C PRO A 33 19.20 -1.37 -10.20
N LYS A 34 18.41 -0.72 -9.33
CA LYS A 34 18.03 -1.26 -8.03
C LYS A 34 17.46 -2.66 -8.28
N PRO A 35 18.00 -3.73 -7.66
CA PRO A 35 17.60 -5.09 -7.99
C PRO A 35 16.08 -5.20 -7.98
N GLU A 36 15.51 -5.63 -9.11
CA GLU A 36 14.07 -5.77 -9.26
C GLU A 36 13.61 -6.79 -8.23
N THR A 37 13.03 -6.31 -7.12
CA THR A 37 12.43 -7.17 -6.11
C THR A 37 11.36 -8.00 -6.84
N PRO A 38 11.51 -9.34 -6.94
CA PRO A 38 10.70 -10.13 -7.84
C PRO A 38 9.24 -9.90 -7.50
N LEU A 39 8.49 -9.37 -8.47
CA LEU A 39 7.10 -8.99 -8.29
C LEU A 39 6.34 -10.23 -7.83
N LEU A 40 5.87 -10.22 -6.58
CA LEU A 40 5.12 -11.33 -6.00
C LEU A 40 3.96 -11.66 -6.93
N SER A 41 3.80 -12.94 -7.25
CA SER A 41 2.70 -13.37 -8.11
C SER A 41 1.36 -12.92 -7.52
N PRO A 42 0.31 -12.71 -8.33
CA PRO A 42 -0.99 -12.27 -7.83
C PRO A 42 -1.53 -13.13 -6.68
N TYR A 43 -1.29 -14.45 -6.74
CA TYR A 43 -1.59 -15.38 -5.66
C TYR A 43 -0.68 -15.20 -4.44
N ALA A 44 0.63 -15.01 -4.62
CA ALA A 44 1.55 -14.74 -3.51
C ALA A 44 1.24 -13.42 -2.77
N LEU A 45 0.73 -12.40 -3.48
CA LEU A 45 0.20 -11.17 -2.88
C LEU A 45 -1.02 -11.47 -1.97
N ILE A 46 -2.07 -12.09 -2.52
CA ILE A 46 -3.27 -12.52 -1.76
C ILE A 46 -2.88 -13.35 -0.53
N CYS A 47 -1.98 -14.32 -0.73
CA CYS A 47 -1.48 -15.18 0.33
C CYS A 47 -0.70 -14.46 1.41
N ARG A 48 0.11 -13.46 1.05
CA ARG A 48 0.85 -12.63 2.01
C ARG A 48 -0.11 -11.78 2.84
N SER A 49 -1.05 -11.10 2.20
CA SER A 49 -2.05 -10.27 2.88
C SER A 49 -2.83 -11.09 3.92
N HIS A 50 -3.41 -12.23 3.51
CA HIS A 50 -4.16 -13.10 4.42
C HIS A 50 -3.29 -13.73 5.51
N LYS A 51 -2.09 -14.24 5.19
CA LYS A 51 -1.13 -14.75 6.20
C LYS A 51 -0.70 -13.69 7.22
N ARG A 52 -0.76 -12.39 6.87
CA ARG A 52 -0.46 -11.27 7.77
C ARG A 52 -1.69 -10.90 8.62
N ILE A 53 -2.85 -10.73 8.01
CA ILE A 53 -4.13 -10.41 8.67
C ILE A 53 -4.49 -11.48 9.72
N ALA A 54 -4.40 -12.76 9.36
CA ALA A 54 -4.73 -13.89 10.25
C ALA A 54 -3.73 -14.08 11.42
N ARG A 55 -2.61 -13.34 11.46
CA ARG A 55 -1.72 -13.29 12.64
C ARG A 55 -2.11 -12.21 13.63
N LEU A 56 -2.91 -11.23 13.22
CA LEU A 56 -3.37 -10.12 14.05
C LEU A 56 -4.78 -10.36 14.60
N HIS A 57 -5.62 -11.09 13.84
CA HIS A 57 -6.87 -11.64 14.35
C HIS A 57 -6.62 -12.90 15.20
N HIS A 58 -6.41 -12.70 16.50
CA HIS A 58 -6.25 -13.80 17.47
C HIS A 58 -7.53 -14.63 17.69
N SER A 59 -8.69 -14.13 17.26
CA SER A 59 -9.97 -14.83 17.32
C SER A 59 -10.46 -15.14 15.91
N THR A 60 -10.68 -16.42 15.59
CA THR A 60 -11.38 -16.83 14.36
C THR A 60 -12.81 -16.26 14.40
N PRO A 61 -13.22 -15.35 13.51
CA PRO A 61 -14.56 -14.78 13.55
C PRO A 61 -15.57 -15.69 12.85
N ASP A 62 -16.86 -15.58 13.22
CA ASP A 62 -17.97 -16.27 12.55
C ASP A 62 -18.17 -15.85 11.08
N LYS A 63 -17.41 -14.85 10.61
CA LYS A 63 -17.41 -14.31 9.24
C LYS A 63 -15.98 -14.27 8.70
N PRO A 64 -15.77 -14.47 7.39
CA PRO A 64 -14.46 -14.30 6.76
C PRO A 64 -13.88 -12.91 7.02
N VAL A 65 -12.61 -12.84 7.46
CA VAL A 65 -11.84 -11.60 7.37
C VAL A 65 -11.38 -11.45 5.92
N THR A 66 -11.97 -10.50 5.19
CA THR A 66 -11.67 -10.24 3.78
C THR A 66 -10.75 -9.04 3.64
N LEU A 67 -10.04 -8.94 2.50
CA LEU A 67 -9.20 -7.77 2.22
C LEU A 67 -10.00 -6.47 2.14
N PHE A 68 -11.29 -6.57 1.76
CA PHE A 68 -12.21 -5.44 1.78
C PHE A 68 -12.61 -5.05 3.21
N SER A 69 -13.00 -6.01 4.06
CA SER A 69 -13.40 -5.71 5.44
C SER A 69 -12.27 -5.13 6.29
N VAL A 70 -11.01 -5.51 6.01
CA VAL A 70 -9.81 -4.95 6.66
C VAL A 70 -9.55 -3.48 6.28
N LEU A 71 -10.16 -3.00 5.20
CA LEU A 71 -10.15 -1.57 4.80
C LEU A 71 -11.54 -0.93 4.99
N HIS A 72 -12.43 -1.53 5.78
CA HIS A 72 -13.84 -1.08 5.95
C HIS A 72 -14.64 -0.93 4.63
N LEU A 73 -14.20 -1.56 3.54
CA LEU A 73 -14.83 -1.52 2.23
C LEU A 73 -15.93 -2.57 2.08
N ASP A 74 -16.99 -2.23 1.34
CA ASP A 74 -18.05 -3.15 0.94
C ASP A 74 -17.96 -3.48 -0.55
N HIS A 75 -17.53 -4.70 -0.86
CA HIS A 75 -17.37 -5.19 -2.23
C HIS A 75 -18.71 -5.48 -2.95
N THR A 76 -19.83 -5.53 -2.22
CA THR A 76 -21.18 -5.78 -2.77
C THR A 76 -21.81 -4.52 -3.38
N LYS A 77 -21.19 -3.35 -3.16
CA LYS A 77 -21.64 -2.05 -3.65
C LYS A 77 -20.77 -1.55 -4.81
N PRO A 78 -21.27 -0.63 -5.66
CA PRO A 78 -20.42 0.17 -6.54
C PRO A 78 -19.34 0.90 -5.71
N PRO A 79 -18.09 1.00 -6.20
CA PRO A 79 -17.62 0.69 -7.55
C PRO A 79 -17.15 -0.76 -7.77
N PHE A 80 -17.29 -1.64 -6.77
CA PHE A 80 -16.74 -3.01 -6.79
C PHE A 80 -17.72 -4.05 -7.34
N HIS A 81 -19.02 -3.75 -7.33
CA HIS A 81 -20.06 -4.61 -7.89
C HIS A 81 -20.65 -4.03 -9.19
N PRO A 82 -20.75 -4.81 -10.28
CA PRO A 82 -20.23 -6.18 -10.44
C PRO A 82 -18.70 -6.19 -10.58
N ALA A 83 -18.06 -7.32 -10.26
CA ALA A 83 -16.59 -7.42 -10.19
C ALA A 83 -15.87 -7.08 -11.51
N ASP A 84 -16.50 -7.34 -12.66
CA ASP A 84 -15.96 -7.06 -13.99
C ASP A 84 -15.83 -5.57 -14.30
N ASP A 85 -16.73 -4.73 -13.81
CA ASP A 85 -16.74 -3.28 -14.07
C ASP A 85 -15.49 -2.58 -13.54
N CYS A 86 -14.97 -3.07 -12.41
CA CYS A 86 -13.75 -2.58 -11.78
C CYS A 86 -12.46 -3.24 -12.32
N ALA A 87 -12.60 -4.23 -13.21
CA ALA A 87 -11.47 -4.93 -13.82
C ALA A 87 -10.98 -4.27 -15.12
N TYR A 88 -11.86 -3.62 -15.90
CA TYR A 88 -11.48 -2.99 -17.16
C TYR A 88 -10.70 -1.68 -16.94
N PRO A 89 -9.42 -1.57 -17.38
CA PRO A 89 -8.61 -0.37 -17.16
C PRO A 89 -9.25 0.91 -17.68
N TYR A 90 -9.03 2.01 -16.95
CA TYR A 90 -9.53 3.34 -17.27
C TYR A 90 -11.07 3.54 -17.27
N SER A 91 -11.88 2.51 -17.00
CA SER A 91 -13.33 2.67 -16.81
C SER A 91 -13.64 3.64 -15.63
N PRO A 92 -14.83 4.26 -15.58
CA PRO A 92 -15.24 5.05 -14.42
C PRO A 92 -15.22 4.24 -13.12
N ASN A 93 -15.70 2.99 -13.16
CA ASN A 93 -15.76 2.09 -12.00
C ASN A 93 -14.35 1.61 -11.59
N TYR A 94 -13.45 1.35 -12.53
CA TYR A 94 -12.02 1.10 -12.25
C TYR A 94 -11.35 2.29 -11.55
N LYS A 95 -11.56 3.52 -12.05
CA LYS A 95 -11.01 4.75 -11.45
C LYS A 95 -11.59 4.99 -10.04
N ALA A 96 -12.89 4.79 -9.86
CA ALA A 96 -13.56 4.91 -8.58
C ALA A 96 -13.10 3.83 -7.57
N ALA A 97 -12.95 2.58 -8.00
CA ALA A 97 -12.46 1.48 -7.17
C ALA A 97 -11.03 1.73 -6.67
N ARG A 98 -10.12 2.16 -7.56
CA ARG A 98 -8.75 2.53 -7.16
C ARG A 98 -8.72 3.69 -6.19
N ARG A 99 -9.57 4.71 -6.40
CA ARG A 99 -9.72 5.84 -5.47
C ARG A 99 -10.20 5.35 -4.10
N ALA A 100 -11.30 4.61 -4.05
CA ALA A 100 -11.89 4.09 -2.82
C ALA A 100 -10.91 3.20 -2.03
N ILE A 101 -10.10 2.37 -2.69
CA ILE A 101 -9.07 1.56 -2.00
C ILE A 101 -7.96 2.44 -1.42
N SER A 102 -7.50 3.48 -2.14
CA SER A 102 -6.49 4.40 -1.62
C SER A 102 -7.01 5.25 -0.45
N GLU A 103 -8.23 5.77 -0.56
CA GLU A 103 -8.90 6.56 0.49
C GLU A 103 -9.16 5.70 1.73
N ALA A 104 -9.63 4.46 1.54
CA ALA A 104 -9.85 3.50 2.63
C ALA A 104 -8.55 3.00 3.29
N TRP A 105 -7.43 2.92 2.56
CA TRP A 105 -6.13 2.63 3.18
C TRP A 105 -5.67 3.77 4.10
N VAL A 106 -5.87 5.03 3.71
CA VAL A 106 -5.59 6.18 4.56
C VAL A 106 -6.56 6.19 5.76
N GLY A 107 -7.87 6.08 5.53
CA GLY A 107 -8.88 6.05 6.60
C GLY A 107 -8.63 4.94 7.62
N ALA A 108 -8.42 3.70 7.18
CA ALA A 108 -8.09 2.58 8.07
C ALA A 108 -6.73 2.72 8.78
N THR A 109 -5.83 3.57 8.29
CA THR A 109 -4.57 3.92 8.97
C THR A 109 -4.80 5.00 10.04
N ASP A 110 -5.65 5.99 9.77
CA ASP A 110 -5.90 7.14 10.65
C ASP A 110 -6.94 6.86 11.75
N GLU A 111 -7.90 5.95 11.49
CA GLU A 111 -8.99 5.56 12.40
C GLU A 111 -8.61 4.46 13.41
N PHE A 112 -7.41 3.87 13.32
CA PHE A 112 -7.07 2.64 14.06
C PHE A 112 -6.49 2.88 15.47
N ASP A 113 -7.34 2.69 16.48
CA ASP A 113 -7.02 2.82 17.92
C ASP A 113 -6.24 1.61 18.50
N GLY A 114 -5.13 1.21 17.85
CA GLY A 114 -4.34 0.03 18.25
C GLY A 114 -2.87 0.06 17.81
N ASP A 115 -2.12 -1.05 18.00
CA ASP A 115 -0.69 -1.09 17.66
C ASP A 115 -0.42 -1.10 16.15
N MET A 116 -0.25 0.11 15.61
CA MET A 116 0.05 0.38 14.21
C MET A 116 1.38 -0.20 13.71
N ARG A 117 2.29 -0.69 14.58
CA ARG A 117 3.54 -1.34 14.13
C ARG A 117 3.28 -2.53 13.22
N GLN A 118 2.21 -3.28 13.46
CA GLN A 118 1.86 -4.48 12.71
C GLN A 118 0.64 -4.24 11.80
N TRP A 119 -0.32 -3.42 12.25
CA TRP A 119 -1.56 -3.16 11.51
C TRP A 119 -1.40 -2.30 10.27
N ARG A 120 -0.58 -1.24 10.31
CA ARG A 120 -0.20 -0.46 9.11
C ARG A 120 0.32 -1.37 7.98
N ASP A 121 1.11 -2.36 8.36
CA ASP A 121 1.72 -3.34 7.46
C ASP A 121 0.70 -4.35 6.91
N ALA A 122 -0.41 -4.61 7.62
CA ALA A 122 -1.54 -5.40 7.15
C ALA A 122 -2.47 -4.60 6.22
N PHE A 123 -2.81 -3.36 6.58
CA PHE A 123 -3.57 -2.45 5.72
C PHE A 123 -2.85 -2.21 4.39
N ALA A 124 -1.53 -1.95 4.42
CA ALA A 124 -0.72 -1.78 3.23
C ALA A 124 -0.69 -3.04 2.34
N ASP A 125 -0.55 -4.23 2.93
CA ASP A 125 -0.59 -5.49 2.16
C ASP A 125 -2.00 -5.79 1.60
N ALA A 126 -3.08 -5.41 2.29
CA ALA A 126 -4.44 -5.52 1.77
C ALA A 126 -4.68 -4.55 0.60
N ALA A 127 -4.33 -3.27 0.79
CA ALA A 127 -4.46 -2.22 -0.20
C ALA A 127 -3.61 -2.51 -1.45
N LEU A 128 -2.36 -2.98 -1.29
CA LEU A 128 -1.51 -3.37 -2.42
C LEU A 128 -2.13 -4.50 -3.26
N THR A 129 -2.68 -5.53 -2.62
CA THR A 129 -3.33 -6.66 -3.29
C THR A 129 -4.62 -6.24 -4.01
N LEU A 130 -5.35 -5.24 -3.51
CA LEU A 130 -6.54 -4.69 -4.17
C LEU A 130 -6.20 -3.61 -5.23
N LEU A 131 -5.07 -2.89 -5.10
CA LEU A 131 -4.58 -1.91 -6.08
C LEU A 131 -3.80 -2.55 -7.25
N ASN A 132 -3.33 -3.79 -7.11
CA ASN A 132 -2.85 -4.59 -8.24
C ASN A 132 -4.07 -5.20 -8.94
N ASP A 133 -4.25 -4.90 -10.22
CA ASP A 133 -5.48 -5.23 -10.96
C ASP A 133 -5.64 -6.74 -11.19
N THR A 134 -4.54 -7.48 -11.37
CA THR A 134 -4.56 -8.93 -11.56
C THR A 134 -4.91 -9.66 -10.26
N SER A 135 -4.33 -9.27 -9.12
CA SER A 135 -4.70 -9.87 -7.83
C SER A 135 -6.08 -9.42 -7.36
N ARG A 136 -6.54 -8.19 -7.67
CA ARG A 136 -7.93 -7.80 -7.41
C ARG A 136 -8.91 -8.68 -8.19
N ALA A 137 -8.68 -8.89 -9.49
CA ALA A 137 -9.55 -9.71 -10.33
C ALA A 137 -9.62 -11.17 -9.85
N ILE A 138 -8.46 -11.79 -9.57
CA ILE A 138 -8.40 -13.15 -9.00
C ILE A 138 -9.06 -13.20 -7.61
N TYR A 139 -8.81 -12.21 -6.75
CA TYR A 139 -9.38 -12.20 -5.41
C TYR A 139 -10.91 -12.13 -5.46
N MET A 140 -11.47 -11.20 -6.24
CA MET A 140 -12.92 -10.99 -6.32
C MET A 140 -13.68 -12.11 -7.04
N LYS A 141 -13.05 -12.82 -7.99
CA LYS A 141 -13.69 -13.90 -8.75
C LYS A 141 -13.44 -15.29 -8.15
N ASP A 142 -12.21 -15.57 -7.75
CA ASP A 142 -11.78 -16.93 -7.40
C ASP A 142 -11.63 -17.18 -5.90
N VAL A 143 -11.33 -16.16 -5.09
CA VAL A 143 -10.99 -16.37 -3.67
C VAL A 143 -12.13 -15.95 -2.76
N LEU A 144 -12.60 -14.71 -2.89
CA LEU A 144 -13.62 -14.10 -2.05
C LEU A 144 -14.95 -14.88 -2.06
N PRO A 145 -15.55 -15.24 -3.22
CA PRO A 145 -16.81 -16.01 -3.22
C PRO A 145 -16.65 -17.41 -2.62
N LYS A 146 -15.45 -18.00 -2.69
CA LYS A 146 -15.14 -19.29 -2.06
C LYS A 146 -14.99 -19.13 -0.54
N MET A 147 -14.35 -18.07 -0.05
CA MET A 147 -14.26 -17.73 1.38
C MET A 147 -15.65 -17.49 2.01
N GLU A 148 -16.55 -16.84 1.29
CA GLU A 148 -17.90 -16.52 1.76
C GLU A 148 -18.84 -17.74 1.74
N ALA A 149 -18.64 -18.68 0.80
CA ALA A 149 -19.33 -19.96 0.80
C ALA A 149 -18.79 -20.95 1.86
N ALA A 150 -17.58 -20.74 2.40
CA ALA A 150 -16.88 -21.66 3.30
C ALA A 150 -17.37 -21.56 4.76
N LYS A 151 -18.50 -22.22 5.03
CA LYS A 151 -19.08 -22.33 6.38
C LYS A 151 -18.09 -22.91 7.39
N GLY A 152 -17.90 -22.22 8.51
CA GLY A 152 -17.17 -22.71 9.69
C GLY A 152 -15.63 -22.62 9.65
N ASN A 153 -15.01 -22.50 8.47
CA ASN A 153 -13.58 -22.15 8.36
C ASN A 153 -13.29 -21.47 7.00
N PRO A 154 -13.48 -20.14 6.90
CA PRO A 154 -13.19 -19.41 5.67
C PRO A 154 -11.68 -19.34 5.36
N ASP A 155 -10.82 -19.35 6.38
CA ASP A 155 -9.37 -19.25 6.19
C ASP A 155 -8.77 -20.45 5.48
N LYS A 156 -9.39 -21.63 5.62
CA LYS A 156 -9.02 -22.82 4.85
C LYS A 156 -8.96 -22.56 3.34
N VAL A 157 -9.85 -21.71 2.80
CA VAL A 157 -9.91 -21.44 1.36
C VAL A 157 -8.62 -20.78 0.86
N TRP A 158 -8.13 -19.75 1.55
CA TRP A 158 -6.86 -19.14 1.16
C TRP A 158 -5.69 -20.04 1.54
N LEU A 159 -5.71 -20.74 2.68
CA LEU A 159 -4.66 -21.71 3.05
C LEU A 159 -4.46 -22.80 1.99
N ASP A 160 -5.55 -23.41 1.49
CA ASP A 160 -5.55 -24.45 0.44
C ASP A 160 -5.08 -23.91 -0.93
N ILE A 161 -5.11 -22.60 -1.16
CA ILE A 161 -4.50 -21.93 -2.32
C ILE A 161 -3.00 -21.70 -2.05
N CYS A 162 -2.66 -21.17 -0.87
CA CYS A 162 -1.31 -20.80 -0.47
C CYS A 162 -0.39 -21.98 -0.12
N ALA A 163 -0.91 -23.21 -0.13
CA ALA A 163 -0.17 -24.47 -0.01
C ALA A 163 0.24 -25.05 -1.39
N LYS A 164 -0.12 -24.38 -2.50
CA LYS A 164 0.16 -24.78 -3.89
C LYS A 164 1.09 -23.79 -4.62
N LEU A 165 1.80 -22.96 -3.85
CA LEU A 165 2.73 -21.90 -4.29
C LEU A 165 4.11 -22.15 -3.69
#